data_AF-A0A6G9XJ50-F1
#
_entry.id   AF-A0A6G9XJ50-F1
#
_cell.length_a   1.000
_cell.length_b   1.000
_cell.length_c   1.000
_cell.angle_alpha   90.00
_cell.angle_beta   90.00
_cell.angle_gamma   90.00
#
_symmetry.space_group_name_H-M   'P 1'
#
loop_
_entity.id
_entity.type
_entity.pdbx_description
1 polymer ?
#
loop_
_entity_poly.entity_id
_entity_poly.type
_entity_poly.pdbx_seq_one_letter_code
_entity_poly.pdbx_strand_id
1 'polypeptide(L)' 'MRGREWGLLVGGQVHALVKARNITDATMYACNQTARRRAKAVVVYRDSESIGWRRWIDDKPVASQLSFDLTGKEARR' A
#
# COMPACT_ATOMS: atom_id res chain seq x y z
N MET A 1 18.47 7.27 11.53
CA MET A 1 17.37 7.66 10.62
C MET A 1 16.45 6.46 10.54
N ARG A 2 15.26 6.51 11.16
CA ARG A 2 14.32 5.40 11.05
C ARG A 2 13.68 5.42 9.66
N GLY A 3 13.60 4.25 9.03
CA GLY A 3 13.29 4.09 7.62
C GLY A 3 11.85 4.44 7.29
N ARG A 4 11.62 4.87 6.05
CA ARG A 4 10.30 5.03 5.46
C ARG A 4 9.80 3.69 4.97
N GLU A 5 8.56 3.35 5.31
CA GLU A 5 7.85 2.20 4.76
C GLU A 5 7.08 2.61 3.51
N TRP A 6 7.04 1.71 2.53
CA TRP A 6 6.38 1.91 1.25
C TRP A 6 5.18 0.98 1.11
N GLY A 7 4.18 1.40 0.35
CA GLY A 7 2.96 0.63 0.11
C GLY A 7 2.27 1.04 -1.18
N LEU A 8 1.22 0.29 -1.54
CA LEU A 8 0.32 0.62 -2.65
C LEU A 8 -1.10 0.74 -2.15
N LEU A 9 -1.77 1.82 -2.52
CA LEU A 9 -3.22 1.95 -2.44
C LEU A 9 -3.84 1.38 -3.72
N VAL A 10 -4.58 0.28 -3.60
CA VAL A 10 -5.27 -0.40 -4.71
C VAL A 10 -6.71 -0.65 -4.30
N GLY A 11 -7.69 -0.11 -5.04
CA GLY A 11 -9.11 -0.34 -4.74
C GLY A 11 -9.54 0.11 -3.33
N GLY A 12 -8.88 1.13 -2.76
CA GLY A 12 -9.16 1.62 -1.41
C GLY A 12 -8.35 0.92 -0.30
N GLN A 13 -7.69 -0.20 -0.58
CA GLN A 13 -6.88 -0.92 0.40
C GLN A 13 -5.39 -0.60 0.26
N VAL A 14 -4.69 -0.49 1.39
CA VAL A 14 -3.24 -0.30 1.41
C VAL A 14 -2.55 -1.64 1.58
N HIS A 15 -1.64 -1.96 0.66
CA HIS A 15 -0.76 -3.12 0.71
C HIS A 15 0.67 -2.66 0.99
N ALA A 16 1.20 -3.02 2.17
CA ALA A 16 2.58 -2.70 2.52
C ALA A 16 3.57 -3.47 1.61
N LEU A 17 4.58 -2.76 1.11
CA LEU A 17 5.65 -3.30 0.28
C LEU A 17 6.91 -3.51 1.13
N VAL A 18 6.96 -4.60 1.90
CA VAL A 18 8.08 -4.93 2.81
C VAL A 18 9.44 -5.01 2.08
N LYS A 19 9.42 -5.31 0.78
CA LYS A 19 10.64 -5.40 -0.05
C LYS A 19 11.06 -4.09 -0.72
N ALA A 20 10.19 -3.08 -0.76
CA ALA A 20 10.51 -1.80 -1.39
C ALA A 20 11.38 -0.97 -0.44
N ARG A 21 12.58 -0.61 -0.88
CA ARG A 21 13.54 0.15 -0.08
C ARG A 21 13.50 1.65 -0.40
N ASN A 22 12.97 1.99 -1.58
CA ASN A 22 12.92 3.34 -2.10
C ASN A 22 11.66 3.53 -2.97
N ILE A 23 11.48 4.77 -3.44
CA ILE A 23 10.35 5.14 -4.29
C ILE A 23 10.36 4.42 -5.64
N THR A 24 11.53 4.14 -6.20
CA THR A 24 11.67 3.46 -7.49
C THR A 24 11.09 2.05 -7.42
N ASP A 25 11.44 1.29 -6.37
CA ASP A 25 10.89 -0.04 -6.12
C ASP A 25 9.36 0.03 -6.01
N ALA A 26 8.84 0.95 -5.18
CA ALA A 26 7.41 1.11 -4.96
C ALA A 26 6.65 1.47 -6.25
N THR A 27 7.25 2.33 -7.09
CA THR A 27 6.68 2.72 -8.39
C THR A 27 6.68 1.54 -9.35
N MET A 28 7.74 0.73 -9.40
CA MET A 28 7.79 -0.49 -10.20
C MET A 28 6.71 -1.49 -9.80
N TYR A 29 6.48 -1.68 -8.50
CA TYR A 29 5.35 -2.49 -8.02
C TYR A 29 4.00 -1.90 -8.46
N ALA A 30 3.80 -0.58 -8.36
CA ALA A 30 2.57 0.10 -8.79
C ALA A 30 2.29 -0.10 -10.29
N CYS A 31 3.30 0.09 -11.13
CA CYS A 31 3.20 -0.08 -12.58
C CYS A 31 2.86 -1.53 -12.94
N ASN A 32 3.55 -2.50 -12.35
CA ASN A 32 3.28 -3.92 -12.58
C ASN A 32 1.86 -4.31 -12.11
N GLN A 33 1.43 -3.79 -10.97
CA GLN A 33 0.09 -4.05 -10.44
C GLN A 33 -1.01 -3.47 -11.34
N THR A 34 -0.79 -2.26 -11.85
CA THR A 34 -1.69 -1.58 -12.79
C THR A 34 -1.77 -2.33 -14.12
N ALA A 35 -0.63 -2.76 -14.67
CA ALA A 35 -0.58 -3.52 -15.92
C ALA A 35 -1.28 -4.88 -15.80
N ARG A 36 -1.07 -5.61 -14.70
CA ARG A 36 -1.63 -6.97 -14.50
C ARG A 36 -3.11 -7.00 -14.14
N ARG A 37 -3.58 -6.05 -13.33
CA ARG A 37 -4.96 -6.08 -12.78
C ARG A 37 -5.86 -5.00 -13.34
N ARG A 38 -5.38 -4.11 -14.22
CA ARG A 38 -6.08 -2.90 -14.70
C ARG A 38 -6.65 -2.03 -13.56
N ALA A 39 -6.15 -2.21 -12.34
CA ALA A 39 -6.56 -1.47 -11.16
C ALA A 39 -5.53 -0.37 -10.93
N LYS A 40 -5.98 0.88 -10.78
CA LYS A 40 -5.11 2.01 -10.50
C LYS A 40 -4.42 1.79 -9.15
N ALA A 41 -3.11 1.58 -9.18
CA ALA A 41 -2.27 1.51 -7.98
C ALA A 41 -1.63 2.87 -7.73
N VAL A 42 -1.72 3.37 -6.50
CA VAL A 42 -1.11 4.63 -6.08
C VAL A 42 -0.05 4.35 -5.04
N VAL A 43 1.16 4.88 -5.23
CA VAL A 43 2.24 4.74 -4.26
C VAL A 43 1.92 5.54 -2.99
N VAL A 44 2.04 4.86 -1.85
CA VAL A 44 1.91 5.46 -0.52
C VAL A 44 3.16 5.18 0.31
N TYR A 45 3.41 6.05 1.28
CA TYR A 45 4.50 5.92 2.22
C TYR A 45 4.04 6.22 3.65
N ARG A 46 4.73 5.69 4.64
CA ARG A 46 4.62 6.18 6.02
C ARG A 46 6.01 6.19 6.65
N ASP A 47 6.21 7.12 7.57
CA ASP A 47 7.40 7.08 8.41
C ASP A 47 7.12 6.07 9.53
N SER A 48 8.15 5.37 10.01
CA SER A 48 8.01 4.28 11.01
C SER A 48 7.33 4.68 12.32
N GLU A 49 7.24 5.98 12.60
CA GLU A 49 6.63 6.55 13.81
C GLU A 49 5.21 7.08 13.54
N SER A 50 4.78 7.09 12.28
CA SER A 50 3.48 7.58 11.85
C SER A 50 2.52 6.42 11.63
N ILE A 51 1.34 6.55 12.22
CA ILE A 51 0.25 5.57 12.08
C ILE A 51 -0.41 5.67 10.69
N GLY A 52 -0.29 6.85 10.03
CA GLY A 52 -0.95 7.16 8.77
C GLY A 52 -0.08 6.93 7.54
N TRP A 53 -0.67 6.30 6.51
CA TRP A 53 -0.12 6.29 5.16
C TRP A 53 -0.33 7.64 4.49
N ARG A 54 0.58 8.08 3.63
CA ARG A 54 0.50 9.30 2.82
C ARG A 54 0.69 8.98 1.35
N ARG A 55 -0.03 9.67 0.46
CA ARG A 55 0.24 9.54 -0.97
C ARG A 55 1.55 10.22 -1.32
N TRP A 56 2.37 9.57 -2.13
CA TRP A 56 3.64 10.12 -2.58
C TRP A 56 3.52 11.40 -3.42
N ILE A 57 2.34 11.66 -4.03
CA ILE A 57 2.13 12.76 -4.99
C ILE A 57 1.47 14.00 -4.34
N ASP A 58 0.76 13.85 -3.21
CA ASP A 58 -0.15 14.87 -2.69
C ASP A 58 0.10 15.20 -1.21
N ASP A 59 1.03 14.50 -0.55
CA ASP A 59 1.27 14.51 0.91
C ASP A 59 0.03 14.32 1.81
N LYS A 60 -1.16 14.18 1.22
CA LYS A 60 -2.40 13.93 1.93
C LYS A 60 -2.35 12.54 2.56
N PRO A 61 -2.68 12.44 3.86
CA PRO A 61 -2.81 11.16 4.52
C PRO A 61 -3.95 10.37 3.88
N VAL A 62 -3.71 9.08 3.66
CA VAL A 62 -4.71 8.08 3.30
C VAL A 62 -5.17 7.44 4.59
N ALA A 63 -6.47 7.44 4.83
CA ALA A 63 -7.06 6.71 5.96
C ALA A 63 -6.65 5.23 5.85
N SER A 64 -5.98 4.72 6.87
CA SER A 64 -5.35 3.40 6.88
C SER A 64 -6.34 2.23 7.04
N GLN A 65 -7.64 2.46 6.89
CA GLN A 65 -8.67 1.52 7.30
C GLN A 65 -9.78 1.39 6.25
N LEU A 66 -9.60 0.45 5.32
CA LEU A 66 -10.68 -0.34 4.76
C LEU A 66 -10.40 -1.79 5.17
N SER A 67 -11.18 -2.24 6.16
CA SER A 67 -11.07 -3.51 6.85
C SER A 67 -10.74 -4.65 5.90
N PHE A 68 -9.69 -5.41 6.22
CA PHE A 68 -9.67 -6.82 5.86
C PHE A 68 -10.76 -7.49 6.70
N ASP A 69 -11.98 -7.51 6.19
CA ASP A 69 -12.90 -8.57 6.56
C ASP A 69 -12.36 -9.83 5.88
N LEU A 70 -11.42 -10.53 6.55
CA LEU A 70 -11.16 -11.93 6.27
C LEU A 70 -12.23 -12.79 6.96
N THR A 71 -13.50 -12.40 6.88
CA THR A 71 -14.58 -13.37 7.06
C THR A 71 -14.76 -14.09 5.72
N GLY A 72 -14.07 -15.21 5.55
CA GLY A 72 -14.22 -16.00 4.34
C GLY A 72 -13.27 -17.17 4.20
N LYS A 73 -13.56 -18.25 4.95
CA LYS A 73 -13.07 -19.64 4.80
C LYS A 73 -11.84 -20.05 5.62
N GLU A 74 -11.95 -19.95 6.93
CA GLU A 74 -11.63 -21.11 7.78
C GLU A 74 -12.94 -21.76 8.22
N ALA A 75 -13.39 -22.75 7.44
CA ALA A 75 -14.29 -23.84 7.82
C ALA A 75 -14.55 -24.69 6.57
N ARG A 76 -13.52 -25.39 6.09
CA ARG A 76 -13.74 -26.59 5.28
C ARG A 76 -14.14 -27.70 6.25
N ARG A 77 -15.39 -28.16 6.10
CA ARG A 77 -15.96 -29.45 6.54
C ARG A 77 -15.97 -29.78 8.02
#